data_AF-W0BBW0-F1
#
_entry.id   AF-W0BBW0-F1
#
_cell.length_a   1.000
_cell.length_b   1.000
_cell.length_c   1.000
_cell.angle_alpha   90.00
_cell.angle_beta   90.00
_cell.angle_gamma   90.00
#
_symmetry.space_group_name_H-M   'P 1'
#
loop_
_entity.id
_entity.type
_entity.pdbx_description
1 polymer ?
#
loop_
_entity_poly.entity_id
_entity_poly.type
_entity_poly.pdbx_seq_one_letter_code
_entity_poly.pdbx_strand_id
1 'polypeptide(L)'
;MPGFFPTETANALTARFHHLVDWSRVGELLASGRHRYTTRQLIERGVIIAATGAGAYMGYNLADSGFGLGSALYSMAGSFVGFVLSHTVVIIPLIYKRYQMSQACSAAQENILALLQDINHLEGDREKVSALIRTVSRVVEETMTLNLSDEQHARASQTWGTRRALMEKISDKLSADFGRLHNAEDQDAVLDELNRFWSQEQSALHTALRAFKTPEISSELQEATPASMHFKSA
;
A
#
# COMPACT_ATOMS: atom_id res chain seq x y z
N MET A 1 -23.21 -10.24 3.96
CA MET A 1 -23.65 -11.00 2.77
C MET A 1 -22.42 -11.27 1.92
N PRO A 2 -22.23 -12.47 1.36
CA PRO A 2 -21.08 -12.72 0.49
C PRO A 2 -21.17 -11.77 -0.70
N GLY A 3 -20.03 -11.19 -1.09
CA GLY A 3 -19.95 -10.34 -2.26
C GLY A 3 -20.28 -11.10 -3.57
N PHE A 4 -20.14 -10.43 -4.71
CA PHE A 4 -20.26 -11.04 -6.04
C PHE A 4 -19.39 -12.30 -6.20
N PHE A 5 -18.27 -12.35 -5.48
CA PHE A 5 -17.42 -13.54 -5.35
C PHE A 5 -17.49 -14.12 -3.93
N PRO A 6 -17.32 -15.46 -3.78
CA PRO A 6 -17.00 -16.06 -2.49
C PRO A 6 -15.76 -15.41 -1.87
N THR A 7 -15.67 -15.32 -0.54
CA THR A 7 -14.57 -14.63 0.14
C THR A 7 -13.20 -15.18 -0.26
N GLU A 8 -13.07 -16.51 -0.41
CA GLU A 8 -11.83 -17.15 -0.85
C GLU A 8 -11.39 -16.63 -2.23
N THR A 9 -12.32 -16.57 -3.18
CA THR A 9 -12.08 -16.04 -4.52
C THR A 9 -11.75 -14.55 -4.48
N ALA A 10 -12.44 -13.77 -3.65
CA ALA A 10 -12.18 -12.34 -3.48
C ALA A 10 -10.78 -12.08 -2.88
N ASN A 11 -10.37 -12.88 -1.90
CA ASN A 11 -9.04 -12.79 -1.27
C ASN A 11 -7.95 -13.22 -2.26
N ALA A 12 -8.15 -14.31 -3.00
CA ALA A 12 -7.23 -14.78 -4.03
C ALA A 12 -7.04 -13.73 -5.15
N LEU A 13 -8.13 -13.15 -5.64
CA LEU A 13 -8.07 -12.08 -6.64
C LEU A 13 -7.39 -10.83 -6.06
N THR A 14 -7.73 -10.43 -4.84
CA THR A 14 -7.09 -9.28 -4.18
C THR A 14 -5.58 -9.47 -4.04
N ALA A 15 -5.14 -10.65 -3.62
CA ALA A 15 -3.72 -11.00 -3.56
C ALA A 15 -3.06 -11.04 -4.94
N ARG A 16 -3.75 -11.61 -5.96
CA ARG A 16 -3.25 -11.68 -7.35
C ARG A 16 -3.00 -10.30 -7.96
N PHE A 17 -3.80 -9.30 -7.56
CA PHE A 17 -3.66 -7.90 -7.94
C PHE A 17 -2.86 -7.08 -6.92
N HIS A 18 -2.00 -7.72 -6.11
CA HIS A 18 -1.12 -7.08 -5.12
C HIS A 18 -1.86 -6.09 -4.20
N HIS A 19 -3.08 -6.45 -3.80
CA HIS A 19 -3.93 -5.64 -2.92
C HIS A 19 -4.25 -4.24 -3.48
N LEU A 20 -4.14 -4.02 -4.78
CA LEU A 20 -4.57 -2.77 -5.43
C LEU A 20 -6.09 -2.70 -5.51
N VAL A 21 -6.73 -3.82 -5.83
CA VAL A 21 -8.19 -3.94 -5.95
C VAL A 21 -8.73 -4.78 -4.79
N ASP A 22 -9.81 -4.31 -4.16
CA ASP A 22 -10.48 -5.04 -3.08
C ASP A 22 -11.74 -5.71 -3.63
N TRP A 23 -11.62 -6.99 -3.97
CA TRP A 23 -12.68 -7.73 -4.63
C TRP A 23 -13.82 -8.13 -3.69
N SER A 24 -13.63 -8.08 -2.37
CA SER A 24 -14.73 -8.33 -1.43
C SER A 24 -15.71 -7.16 -1.41
N ARG A 25 -15.22 -5.92 -1.59
CA ARG A 25 -16.05 -4.71 -1.65
C ARG A 25 -16.82 -4.52 -2.95
N VAL A 26 -16.35 -5.08 -4.06
CA VAL A 26 -17.07 -5.02 -5.35
C VAL A 26 -18.47 -5.65 -5.21
N GLY A 27 -18.59 -6.69 -4.38
CA GLY A 27 -19.85 -7.35 -4.07
C GLY A 27 -20.74 -6.65 -3.04
N GLU A 28 -20.14 -6.02 -2.03
CA GLU A 28 -20.91 -5.28 -1.01
C GLU A 28 -21.61 -4.05 -1.59
N LEU A 29 -20.99 -3.40 -2.59
CA LEU A 29 -21.60 -2.28 -3.31
C LEU A 29 -22.87 -2.69 -4.05
N LEU A 30 -22.96 -3.95 -4.49
CA LEU A 30 -24.14 -4.54 -5.12
C LEU A 30 -25.21 -5.00 -4.11
N ALA A 31 -24.79 -5.54 -2.97
CA ALA A 31 -25.70 -6.15 -1.99
C ALA A 31 -26.23 -5.19 -0.92
N SER A 32 -25.60 -4.02 -0.72
CA SER A 32 -25.95 -3.07 0.36
C SER A 32 -27.21 -2.24 0.04
N GLY A 33 -28.38 -2.83 0.26
CA GLY A 33 -29.71 -2.18 0.13
C GLY A 33 -30.10 -1.23 1.27
N ARG A 34 -29.17 -0.81 2.15
CA ARG A 34 -29.49 0.06 3.31
C ARG A 34 -28.43 1.14 3.54
N HIS A 35 -28.53 2.25 2.82
CA HIS A 35 -27.82 3.48 3.16
C HIS A 35 -28.71 4.70 2.93
N ARG A 36 -28.74 5.65 3.88
CA ARG A 36 -29.21 7.02 3.62
C ARG A 36 -28.16 7.69 2.74
N TYR A 37 -28.50 7.98 1.50
CA TYR A 37 -27.57 8.56 0.54
C TYR A 37 -27.49 10.07 0.68
N THR A 38 -26.28 10.60 0.65
CA THR A 38 -26.06 12.02 0.32
C THR A 38 -26.37 12.24 -1.17
N THR A 39 -26.72 13.46 -1.57
CA THR A 39 -27.07 13.80 -2.96
C THR A 39 -25.96 13.41 -3.96
N ARG A 40 -24.70 13.54 -3.54
CA ARG A 40 -23.53 13.09 -4.31
C ARG A 40 -23.52 11.58 -4.53
N GLN A 41 -23.80 10.79 -3.49
CA GLN A 41 -23.88 9.33 -3.59
C GLN A 41 -25.09 8.86 -4.41
N LEU A 42 -26.19 9.61 -4.39
CA LEU A 42 -27.36 9.38 -5.24
C LEU A 42 -27.03 9.59 -6.72
N ILE A 43 -26.29 10.66 -7.06
CA ILE A 43 -25.82 10.92 -8.43
C ILE A 43 -24.86 9.82 -8.89
N GLU A 44 -23.88 9.46 -8.07
CA GLU A 44 -22.91 8.38 -8.38
C GLU A 44 -23.64 7.04 -8.64
N ARG A 45 -24.63 6.69 -7.81
CA ARG A 45 -25.45 5.49 -8.01
C ARG A 45 -26.41 5.59 -9.20
N GLY A 46 -26.94 6.78 -9.47
CA GLY A 46 -27.78 7.04 -10.65
C GLY A 46 -27.01 6.87 -11.96
N VAL A 47 -25.77 7.36 -12.01
CA VAL A 47 -24.86 7.16 -13.15
C VAL A 47 -24.53 5.68 -13.33
N ILE A 48 -24.32 4.96 -12.23
CA ILE A 48 -24.11 3.51 -12.25
C ILE A 48 -25.31 2.75 -12.83
N ILE A 49 -26.51 3.06 -12.38
CA ILE A 49 -27.74 2.42 -12.87
C ILE A 49 -27.96 2.77 -14.35
N ALA A 50 -27.76 4.03 -14.74
CA ALA A 50 -27.90 4.48 -16.11
C ALA A 50 -26.87 3.82 -17.05
N ALA A 51 -25.61 3.70 -16.63
CA ALA A 51 -24.56 3.02 -17.40
C ALA A 51 -24.78 1.51 -17.50
N THR A 52 -25.28 0.88 -16.43
CA THR A 52 -25.68 -0.53 -16.43
C THR A 52 -26.84 -0.76 -17.40
N GLY A 53 -27.86 0.11 -17.37
CA GLY A 53 -28.98 0.07 -18.31
C GLY A 53 -28.57 0.33 -19.77
N ALA A 54 -27.66 1.28 -19.99
CA ALA A 54 -27.09 1.55 -21.32
C ALA A 54 -26.29 0.34 -21.85
N GLY A 55 -25.49 -0.29 -20.99
CA GLY A 55 -24.78 -1.53 -21.31
C GLY A 55 -25.74 -2.69 -21.63
N ALA A 56 -26.82 -2.84 -20.86
CA ALA A 56 -27.88 -3.82 -21.11
C ALA A 56 -28.52 -3.64 -22.49
N TYR A 57 -28.81 -2.38 -22.84
CA TYR A 57 -29.41 -2.00 -24.12
C TYR A 57 -28.45 -2.22 -25.29
N MET A 58 -27.18 -1.81 -25.16
CA MET A 58 -26.16 -2.07 -26.19
C MET A 58 -25.89 -3.57 -26.38
N GLY A 59 -25.81 -4.33 -25.29
CA GLY A 59 -25.64 -5.78 -25.34
C GLY A 59 -26.84 -6.48 -26.00
N TYR A 60 -28.06 -6.03 -25.71
CA TYR A 60 -29.27 -6.52 -26.37
C TYR A 60 -29.25 -6.24 -27.89
N ASN A 61 -28.79 -5.06 -28.30
CA ASN A 61 -28.69 -4.69 -29.72
C ASN A 61 -27.56 -5.39 -30.48
N LEU A 62 -26.54 -5.89 -29.78
CA LEU A 62 -25.42 -6.63 -30.35
C LEU A 62 -25.69 -8.15 -30.47
N ALA A 63 -26.82 -8.62 -29.95
CA ALA A 63 -27.20 -10.03 -30.08
C ALA A 63 -27.75 -10.29 -31.49
N ASP A 64 -27.04 -11.10 -32.29
CA ASP A 64 -27.52 -11.51 -33.61
C ASP A 64 -28.82 -12.33 -33.50
N SER A 65 -29.90 -11.73 -34.00
CA SER A 65 -31.21 -12.33 -34.32
C SER A 65 -31.98 -13.08 -33.22
N GLY A 66 -33.03 -12.41 -32.70
CA GLY A 66 -34.18 -13.03 -32.03
C GLY A 66 -34.24 -12.86 -30.51
N PHE A 67 -35.47 -12.70 -29.99
CA PHE A 67 -35.75 -12.71 -28.55
C PHE A 67 -35.51 -14.14 -28.02
N GLY A 68 -34.39 -14.36 -27.33
CA GLY A 68 -33.98 -15.69 -26.88
C GLY A 68 -32.91 -15.67 -25.78
N LEU A 69 -32.43 -16.85 -25.39
CA LEU A 69 -31.42 -17.00 -24.34
C LEU A 69 -30.12 -16.23 -24.66
N GLY A 70 -29.76 -16.13 -25.95
CA GLY A 70 -28.59 -15.40 -26.44
C GLY A 70 -28.69 -13.89 -26.20
N SER A 71 -29.82 -13.26 -26.53
CA SER A 71 -30.03 -11.83 -26.29
C SER A 71 -30.06 -11.49 -24.80
N ALA A 72 -30.58 -12.40 -23.97
CA ALA A 72 -30.53 -12.27 -22.51
C ALA A 72 -29.09 -12.34 -21.98
N LEU A 73 -28.27 -13.28 -22.46
CA LEU A 73 -26.87 -13.43 -22.05
C LEU A 73 -26.02 -12.22 -22.48
N TYR A 74 -26.18 -11.73 -23.71
CA TYR A 74 -25.47 -10.53 -24.18
C TYR A 74 -25.92 -9.27 -23.44
N SER A 75 -27.21 -9.13 -23.10
CA SER A 75 -27.69 -8.04 -22.27
C SER A 75 -27.16 -8.10 -20.83
N MET A 76 -27.06 -9.31 -20.24
CA MET A 76 -26.42 -9.50 -18.93
C MET A 76 -24.92 -9.18 -18.97
N ALA A 77 -24.22 -9.60 -20.03
CA ALA A 77 -22.81 -9.27 -20.24
C ALA A 77 -22.60 -7.76 -20.42
N GLY A 78 -23.44 -7.09 -21.23
CA GLY A 78 -23.42 -5.64 -21.41
C GLY A 78 -23.75 -4.88 -20.12
N SER A 79 -24.72 -5.37 -19.34
CA SER A 79 -25.03 -4.84 -18.00
C SER A 79 -23.83 -4.98 -17.07
N PHE A 80 -23.16 -6.14 -17.08
CA PHE A 80 -21.95 -6.37 -16.29
C PHE A 80 -20.82 -5.42 -16.70
N VAL A 81 -20.59 -5.21 -18.00
CA VAL A 81 -19.59 -4.26 -18.49
C VAL A 81 -19.93 -2.82 -18.08
N GLY A 82 -21.18 -2.38 -18.28
CA GLY A 82 -21.64 -1.05 -17.86
C GLY A 82 -21.58 -0.85 -16.34
N PHE A 83 -21.88 -1.89 -15.58
CA PHE A 83 -21.72 -1.95 -14.13
C PHE A 83 -20.25 -1.81 -13.72
N VAL A 84 -19.34 -2.56 -14.34
CA VAL A 84 -17.90 -2.49 -14.06
C VAL A 84 -17.35 -1.10 -14.42
N LEU A 85 -17.69 -0.57 -15.59
CA LEU A 85 -17.24 0.76 -16.03
C LEU A 85 -17.73 1.89 -15.12
N SER A 86 -18.99 1.82 -14.68
CA SER A 86 -19.52 2.85 -13.79
C SER A 86 -18.99 2.76 -12.36
N HIS A 87 -18.72 1.56 -11.86
CA HIS A 87 -18.04 1.38 -10.57
C HIS A 87 -16.56 1.70 -10.63
N THR A 88 -15.94 1.62 -11.82
CA THR A 88 -14.55 2.03 -12.04
C THR A 88 -14.34 3.49 -11.63
N VAL A 89 -15.32 4.39 -11.83
CA VAL A 89 -15.25 5.79 -11.37
C VAL A 89 -15.12 5.90 -9.84
N VAL A 90 -15.78 5.02 -9.09
CA VAL A 90 -15.75 5.00 -7.62
C VAL A 90 -14.54 4.22 -7.09
N ILE A 91 -14.08 3.21 -7.83
CA ILE A 91 -12.97 2.33 -7.45
C ILE A 91 -11.61 2.96 -7.81
N ILE A 92 -11.49 3.70 -8.91
CA ILE A 92 -10.23 4.32 -9.37
C ILE A 92 -9.57 5.16 -8.28
N PRO A 93 -10.25 6.08 -7.56
CA PRO A 93 -9.59 6.87 -6.52
C PRO A 93 -9.00 6.01 -5.39
N LEU A 94 -9.64 4.87 -5.07
CA LEU A 94 -9.14 3.93 -4.06
C LEU A 94 -7.95 3.13 -4.58
N ILE A 95 -7.99 2.67 -5.84
CA ILE A 95 -6.84 2.04 -6.49
C ILE A 95 -5.66 3.01 -6.54
N TYR A 96 -5.91 4.25 -6.97
CA TYR A 96 -4.89 5.29 -7.05
C TYR A 96 -4.24 5.58 -5.69
N LYS A 97 -5.04 5.70 -4.62
CA LYS A 97 -4.51 5.85 -3.25
C LYS A 97 -3.63 4.65 -2.83
N ARG A 98 -4.04 3.42 -3.14
CA ARG A 98 -3.25 2.21 -2.82
C ARG A 98 -1.99 2.12 -3.66
N TYR A 99 -2.06 2.55 -4.92
CA TYR A 99 -0.90 2.67 -5.80
C TYR A 99 0.10 3.70 -5.26
N GLN A 100 -0.36 4.87 -4.80
CA GLN A 100 0.50 5.85 -4.13
C GLN A 100 1.13 5.29 -2.86
N MET A 101 0.39 4.52 -2.05
CA MET A 101 0.95 3.83 -0.88
C MET A 101 2.01 2.79 -1.29
N SER A 102 1.77 2.03 -2.36
CA SER A 102 2.75 1.09 -2.91
C SER A 102 4.03 1.80 -3.36
N GLN A 103 3.91 2.94 -4.06
CA GLN A 103 5.07 3.74 -4.45
C GLN A 103 5.83 4.26 -3.24
N ALA A 104 5.13 4.72 -2.20
CA ALA A 104 5.77 5.15 -0.94
C ALA A 104 6.54 4.01 -0.27
N CYS A 105 5.99 2.79 -0.26
CA CYS A 105 6.71 1.61 0.22
C CYS A 105 7.96 1.32 -0.63
N SER A 106 7.86 1.40 -1.96
CA SER A 106 8.98 1.20 -2.86
C SER A 106 10.10 2.23 -2.63
N ALA A 107 9.75 3.51 -2.47
CA ALA A 107 10.73 4.55 -2.16
C ALA A 107 11.41 4.32 -0.80
N ALA A 108 10.65 3.91 0.23
CA ALA A 108 11.23 3.55 1.52
C ALA A 108 12.16 2.32 1.40
N GLN A 109 11.79 1.33 0.60
CA GLN A 109 12.60 0.15 0.33
C GLN A 109 13.91 0.52 -0.39
N GLU A 110 13.86 1.40 -1.39
CA GLU A 110 15.05 1.91 -2.08
C GLU A 110 15.99 2.62 -1.10
N ASN A 111 15.46 3.46 -0.22
CA ASN A 111 16.26 4.12 0.82
C ASN A 111 16.90 3.12 1.80
N ILE A 112 16.15 2.11 2.23
CA ILE A 112 16.67 1.04 3.08
C ILE A 112 17.79 0.29 2.38
N LEU A 113 17.63 -0.06 1.10
CA LEU A 113 18.66 -0.75 0.32
C LEU A 113 19.93 0.09 0.18
N ALA A 114 19.80 1.40 -0.06
CA ALA A 114 20.94 2.32 -0.08
C ALA A 114 21.67 2.34 1.27
N LEU A 115 20.95 2.47 2.38
CA LEU A 115 21.54 2.42 3.73
C LEU A 115 22.23 1.08 4.02
N LEU A 116 21.67 -0.05 3.59
CA LEU A 116 22.29 -1.36 3.75
C LEU A 116 23.57 -1.50 2.91
N GLN A 117 23.62 -0.89 1.72
CA GLN A 117 24.84 -0.82 0.91
C GLN A 117 25.90 0.02 1.62
N ASP A 118 25.54 1.18 2.18
CA ASP A 118 26.46 2.03 2.92
C ASP A 118 27.01 1.32 4.17
N ILE A 119 26.14 0.61 4.92
CA ILE A 119 26.54 -0.23 6.06
C ILE A 119 27.52 -1.32 5.64
N ASN A 120 27.32 -1.93 4.47
CA ASN A 120 28.22 -2.96 3.93
C ASN A 120 29.63 -2.42 3.64
N HIS A 121 29.81 -1.11 3.50
CA HIS A 121 31.12 -0.49 3.26
C HIS A 121 31.88 -0.08 4.53
N LEU A 122 31.28 -0.22 5.72
CA LEU A 122 31.93 0.11 6.99
C LEU A 122 33.03 -0.90 7.37
N GLU A 123 33.93 -0.49 8.28
CA GLU A 123 35.14 -1.22 8.66
C GLU A 123 34.94 -2.27 9.78
N GLY A 124 33.73 -2.38 10.34
CA GLY A 124 33.42 -3.35 11.41
C GLY A 124 33.43 -4.83 11.00
N ASP A 125 33.18 -5.70 11.98
CA ASP A 125 33.12 -7.15 11.77
C ASP A 125 32.16 -7.54 10.63
N ARG A 126 32.73 -8.13 9.59
CA ARG A 126 32.04 -8.51 8.36
C ARG A 126 30.93 -9.54 8.58
N GLU A 127 31.07 -10.44 9.55
CA GLU A 127 30.02 -11.41 9.87
C GLU A 127 28.84 -10.71 10.54
N LYS A 128 29.09 -9.79 11.48
CA LYS A 128 28.05 -9.02 12.16
C LYS A 128 27.32 -8.06 11.21
N VAL A 129 28.05 -7.41 10.31
CA VAL A 129 27.47 -6.57 9.26
C VAL A 129 26.58 -7.40 8.33
N SER A 130 27.07 -8.56 7.88
CA SER A 130 26.29 -9.46 7.02
C SER A 130 25.04 -9.99 7.72
N ALA A 131 25.13 -10.30 9.03
CA ALA A 131 24.01 -10.72 9.85
C ALA A 131 22.94 -9.62 9.96
N LEU A 132 23.36 -8.37 10.17
CA LEU A 132 22.47 -7.22 10.26
C LEU A 132 21.74 -7.00 8.94
N ILE A 133 22.47 -6.97 7.82
CA ILE A 133 21.92 -6.77 6.47
C ILE A 133 20.88 -7.85 6.16
N ARG A 134 21.19 -9.12 6.41
CA ARG A 134 20.28 -10.24 6.20
C ARG A 134 19.01 -10.11 7.05
N THR A 135 19.17 -9.70 8.31
CA THR A 135 18.05 -9.58 9.25
C THR A 135 17.12 -8.44 8.86
N VAL A 136 17.66 -7.26 8.54
CA VAL A 136 16.85 -6.11 8.08
C VAL A 136 16.18 -6.42 6.74
N SER A 137 16.88 -7.05 5.81
CA SER A 137 16.31 -7.46 4.51
C SER A 137 15.12 -8.41 4.69
N ARG A 138 15.23 -9.38 5.61
CA ARG A 138 14.12 -10.27 5.98
C ARG A 138 12.92 -9.50 6.55
N VAL A 139 13.16 -8.54 7.45
CA VAL A 139 12.09 -7.71 8.04
C VAL A 139 11.37 -6.89 6.96
N VAL A 140 12.10 -6.36 5.98
CA VAL A 140 11.52 -5.65 4.83
C VAL A 140 10.66 -6.60 3.99
N GLU A 141 11.14 -7.79 3.67
CA GLU A 141 10.40 -8.78 2.90
C GLU A 141 9.12 -9.24 3.63
N GLU A 142 9.22 -9.57 4.92
CA GLU A 142 8.08 -9.92 5.77
C GLU A 142 7.06 -8.77 5.84
N THR A 143 7.53 -7.52 5.92
CA THR A 143 6.65 -6.35 5.90
C THR A 143 5.94 -6.21 4.55
N MET A 144 6.66 -6.37 3.43
CA MET A 144 6.11 -6.23 2.08
C MET A 144 5.15 -7.36 1.71
N THR A 145 5.27 -8.53 2.34
CA THR A 145 4.37 -9.68 2.14
C THR A 145 3.20 -9.71 3.11
N LEU A 146 3.21 -8.88 4.17
CA LEU A 146 2.15 -8.80 5.17
C LEU A 146 0.77 -8.74 4.52
N ASN A 147 -0.11 -9.68 4.86
CA ASN A 147 -1.49 -9.70 4.42
C ASN A 147 -2.43 -9.58 5.63
N LEU A 148 -3.39 -8.66 5.55
CA LEU A 148 -4.37 -8.43 6.62
C LEU A 148 -5.78 -8.87 6.23
N SER A 149 -5.96 -9.55 5.08
CA SER A 149 -7.25 -10.13 4.71
C SER A 149 -7.76 -11.12 5.77
N ASP A 150 -9.07 -11.17 5.98
CA ASP A 150 -9.73 -12.15 6.85
C ASP A 150 -10.82 -12.93 6.09
N GLU A 151 -11.56 -13.79 6.80
CA GLU A 151 -12.65 -14.62 6.25
C GLU A 151 -13.84 -13.81 5.69
N GLN A 152 -13.88 -12.50 5.96
CA GLN A 152 -14.99 -11.63 5.57
C GLN A 152 -14.56 -10.56 4.56
N HIS A 153 -13.34 -10.05 4.63
CA HIS A 153 -12.88 -8.90 3.86
C HIS A 153 -11.41 -9.01 3.46
N ALA A 154 -11.10 -8.60 2.22
CA ALA A 154 -9.74 -8.63 1.71
C ALA A 154 -8.82 -7.52 2.28
N ARG A 155 -9.40 -6.46 2.87
CA ARG A 155 -8.70 -5.41 3.67
C ARG A 155 -7.52 -4.72 2.98
N ALA A 156 -7.53 -4.65 1.66
CA ALA A 156 -6.44 -4.11 0.84
C ALA A 156 -5.92 -2.72 1.25
N SER A 157 -6.81 -1.77 1.60
CA SER A 157 -6.37 -0.44 2.07
C SER A 157 -5.65 -0.49 3.42
N GLN A 158 -6.09 -1.37 4.33
CA GLN A 158 -5.48 -1.54 5.64
C GLN A 158 -4.12 -2.23 5.51
N THR A 159 -4.01 -3.21 4.61
CA THR A 159 -2.75 -3.86 4.25
C THR A 159 -1.74 -2.83 3.77
N TRP A 160 -2.05 -2.05 2.73
CA TRP A 160 -1.14 -1.03 2.22
C TRP A 160 -0.82 0.07 3.23
N GLY A 161 -1.80 0.52 4.02
CA GLY A 161 -1.57 1.50 5.07
C GLY A 161 -0.60 1.00 6.15
N THR A 162 -0.73 -0.27 6.55
CA THR A 162 0.14 -0.88 7.56
C THR A 162 1.54 -1.13 7.02
N ARG A 163 1.66 -1.65 5.78
CA ARG A 163 2.94 -1.82 5.09
C ARG A 163 3.70 -0.50 5.01
N ARG A 164 3.03 0.56 4.54
CA ARG A 164 3.62 1.89 4.44
C ARG A 164 4.13 2.39 5.78
N ALA A 165 3.30 2.37 6.81
CA ALA A 165 3.68 2.86 8.14
C ALA A 165 4.87 2.09 8.72
N LEU A 166 4.92 0.76 8.54
CA LEU A 166 6.04 -0.05 8.99
C LEU A 166 7.31 0.23 8.18
N MET A 167 7.21 0.33 6.84
CA MET A 167 8.35 0.64 5.96
C MET A 167 8.97 2.01 6.28
N GLU A 168 8.14 3.03 6.50
CA GLU A 168 8.61 4.35 6.97
C GLU A 168 9.37 4.22 8.30
N LYS A 169 8.83 3.47 9.27
CA LYS A 169 9.51 3.25 10.57
C LYS A 169 10.79 2.45 10.47
N ILE A 170 10.86 1.44 9.60
CA ILE A 170 12.08 0.67 9.34
C ILE A 170 13.14 1.59 8.75
N SER A 171 12.78 2.39 7.74
CA SER A 171 13.67 3.36 7.11
C SER A 171 14.21 4.38 8.12
N ASP A 172 13.33 5.00 8.92
CA ASP A 172 13.72 5.99 9.93
C ASP A 172 14.68 5.39 10.97
N LYS A 173 14.34 4.19 11.48
CA LYS A 173 15.16 3.51 12.49
C LYS A 173 16.52 3.11 11.93
N LEU A 174 16.55 2.56 10.71
CA LEU A 174 17.80 2.16 10.06
C LEU A 174 18.70 3.36 9.77
N SER A 175 18.12 4.50 9.36
CA SER A 175 18.86 5.74 9.16
C SER A 175 19.51 6.23 10.47
N ALA A 176 18.76 6.21 11.57
CA ALA A 176 19.31 6.54 12.88
C ALA A 176 20.40 5.55 13.33
N ASP A 177 20.20 4.25 13.08
CA ASP A 177 21.18 3.20 13.40
C ASP A 177 22.45 3.33 12.57
N PHE A 178 22.33 3.65 11.28
CA PHE A 178 23.47 3.95 10.42
C PHE A 178 24.25 5.15 10.96
N GLY A 179 23.56 6.24 11.34
CA GLY A 179 24.20 7.40 11.95
C GLY A 179 24.93 7.07 13.25
N ARG A 180 24.37 6.20 14.10
CA ARG A 180 25.04 5.70 15.31
C ARG A 180 26.27 4.88 14.96
N LEU A 181 26.17 3.98 14.00
CA LEU A 181 27.24 3.07 13.61
C LEU A 181 28.40 3.83 12.95
N HIS A 182 28.10 4.78 12.06
CA HIS A 182 29.11 5.57 11.35
C HIS A 182 29.94 6.45 12.29
N ASN A 183 29.32 6.98 13.36
CA ASN A 183 29.98 7.86 14.32
C ASN A 183 30.53 7.13 15.56
N ALA A 184 30.42 5.81 15.63
CA ALA A 184 30.86 5.04 16.79
C ALA A 184 32.37 4.81 16.78
N GLU A 185 33.02 5.04 17.93
CA GLU A 185 34.42 4.64 18.15
C GLU A 185 34.57 3.11 18.22
N ASP A 186 33.58 2.42 18.79
CA ASP A 186 33.48 0.96 18.85
C ASP A 186 32.29 0.48 18.01
N GLN A 187 32.56 0.23 16.72
CA GLN A 187 31.54 -0.24 15.78
C GLN A 187 31.03 -1.64 16.12
N ASP A 188 31.86 -2.52 16.68
CA ASP A 188 31.48 -3.90 16.95
C ASP A 188 30.48 -4.01 18.11
N ALA A 189 30.65 -3.20 19.16
CA ALA A 189 29.68 -3.12 20.24
C ALA A 189 28.32 -2.59 19.77
N VAL A 190 28.32 -1.59 18.88
CA VAL A 190 27.09 -1.06 18.27
C VAL A 190 26.45 -2.12 17.38
N LEU A 191 27.21 -2.83 16.55
CA LEU A 191 26.69 -3.92 15.71
C LEU A 191 26.03 -5.02 16.54
N ASP A 192 26.55 -5.37 17.71
CA ASP A 192 25.93 -6.36 18.60
C ASP A 192 24.57 -5.88 19.14
N GLU A 193 24.47 -4.60 19.52
CA GLU A 193 23.21 -3.99 19.95
C GLU A 193 22.17 -3.96 18.81
N LEU A 194 22.60 -3.55 17.61
CA LEU A 194 21.75 -3.47 16.43
C LEU A 194 21.25 -4.87 16.04
N ASN A 195 22.15 -5.85 15.96
CA ASN A 195 21.76 -7.23 15.66
C ASN A 195 20.77 -7.77 16.69
N ARG A 196 20.95 -7.47 17.99
CA ARG A 196 20.00 -7.84 19.04
C ARG A 196 18.63 -7.18 18.84
N PHE A 197 18.60 -5.91 18.47
CA PHE A 197 17.34 -5.19 18.23
C PHE A 197 16.59 -5.76 17.02
N TRP A 198 17.27 -5.88 15.88
CA TRP A 198 16.64 -6.30 14.62
C TRP A 198 16.30 -7.79 14.57
N SER A 199 16.95 -8.61 15.40
CA SER A 199 16.68 -10.06 15.51
C SER A 199 15.52 -10.42 16.45
N GLN A 200 14.83 -9.44 17.03
CA GLN A 200 13.66 -9.69 17.87
C GLN A 200 12.56 -10.45 17.11
N GLU A 201 11.68 -11.12 17.86
CA GLU A 201 10.46 -11.69 17.28
C GLU A 201 9.62 -10.61 16.60
N GLN A 202 8.97 -10.97 15.50
CA GLN A 202 8.28 -10.02 14.61
C GLN A 202 7.26 -9.13 15.34
N SER A 203 6.50 -9.69 16.28
CA SER A 203 5.50 -8.96 17.07
C SER A 203 6.13 -7.90 17.99
N ALA A 204 7.23 -8.27 18.66
CA ALA A 204 8.01 -7.38 19.52
C ALA A 204 8.68 -6.28 18.69
N LEU A 205 9.29 -6.65 17.56
CA LEU A 205 9.92 -5.72 16.64
C LEU A 205 8.93 -4.69 16.08
N HIS A 206 7.75 -5.13 15.61
CA HIS A 206 6.72 -4.22 15.14
C HIS A 206 6.24 -3.26 16.23
N THR A 207 6.15 -3.72 17.48
CA THR A 207 5.78 -2.88 18.61
C THR A 207 6.86 -1.83 18.89
N ALA A 208 8.13 -2.24 18.91
CA ALA A 208 9.26 -1.35 19.08
C ALA A 208 9.38 -0.31 17.96
N LEU A 209 9.23 -0.73 16.69
CA LEU A 209 9.26 0.17 15.53
C LEU A 209 8.12 1.20 15.55
N ARG A 210 6.93 0.82 16.00
CA ARG A 210 5.81 1.78 16.16
C ARG A 210 6.07 2.80 17.27
N ALA A 211 6.75 2.38 18.33
CA ALA A 211 7.13 3.27 19.43
C ALA A 211 8.33 4.18 19.10
N PHE A 212 9.10 3.85 18.05
CA PHE A 212 10.26 4.62 17.65
C PHE A 212 9.89 6.04 17.18
N LYS A 213 10.61 7.02 17.74
CA LYS A 213 10.56 8.43 17.35
C LYS A 213 11.92 8.81 16.80
N THR A 214 11.92 9.42 15.62
CA THR A 214 13.12 9.96 15.00
C THR A 214 13.72 11.01 15.95
N PRO A 215 15.01 10.94 16.28
CA PRO A 215 15.64 11.97 17.08
C PRO A 215 15.54 13.31 16.35
N GLU A 216 15.05 14.35 17.05
CA GLU A 216 15.00 15.70 16.51
C GLU A 216 16.44 16.17 16.26
N ILE A 217 16.75 16.51 15.01
CA ILE A 217 18.00 17.20 14.68
C ILE A 217 17.91 18.56 15.39
N SER A 218 18.76 18.79 16.38
CA SER A 218 18.83 20.07 17.08
C SER A 218 19.04 21.19 16.07
N SER A 219 18.22 22.24 16.17
CA SER A 219 18.15 23.40 15.27
C SER A 219 19.42 24.27 15.25
N GLU A 220 20.53 23.85 15.85
CA GLU A 220 21.77 24.63 15.95
C GLU A 220 22.64 24.56 14.68
N LEU A 221 22.31 23.71 13.70
CA LEU A 221 23.05 23.58 12.43
C LEU A 221 22.42 24.30 11.23
N GLN A 222 21.34 25.08 11.43
CA GLN A 222 20.68 25.86 10.36
C GLN A 222 21.19 27.31 10.22
N GLU A 223 22.06 27.80 11.11
CA GLU A 223 22.72 29.11 10.96
C GLU A 223 24.10 28.99 10.29
N ALA A 224 24.16 28.43 9.10
CA ALA A 224 25.37 28.49 8.28
C ALA A 224 25.07 28.54 6.78
N THR A 225 24.12 29.40 6.38
CA THR A 225 23.99 29.79 4.97
C THR A 225 23.83 31.31 4.88
N PRO A 226 24.78 32.05 4.29
CA PRO A 226 24.68 33.51 4.19
C PRO A 226 23.54 33.90 3.26
N ALA A 227 22.73 34.86 3.71
CA ALA A 227 21.60 35.42 2.98
C ALA A 227 22.02 35.87 1.58
N SER A 228 21.40 35.27 0.55
CA SER A 228 21.61 35.67 -0.84
C SER A 228 21.05 37.07 -1.08
N MET A 229 21.89 37.90 -1.70
CA MET A 229 21.59 39.27 -2.11
C MET A 229 20.38 39.31 -3.05
N HIS A 230 19.35 40.06 -2.66
CA HIS A 230 18.29 40.50 -3.55
C HIS A 230 18.86 41.50 -4.58
N PHE A 231 19.03 41.06 -5.83
CA PHE A 231 19.09 41.98 -6.96
C PHE A 231 17.67 42.40 -7.35
N LYS A 232 17.34 43.67 -7.14
CA LYS A 232 16.19 44.34 -7.78
C LYS A 232 16.67 44.87 -9.14
N SER A 233 16.10 44.39 -10.23
CA SER A 233 16.19 45.06 -11.53
C SER A 233 15.17 46.18 -11.61
N ALA A 234 15.63 47.35 -12.05
CA ALA A 234 14.82 48.51 -12.42
C ALA A 234 14.19 48.31 -13.81
#